data_AF-A0A3E0J4Z9-F1
#
_entry.id   AF-A0A3E0J4Z9-F1
#
_cell.length_a   1.000
_cell.length_b   1.000
_cell.length_c   1.000
_cell.angle_alpha   90.00
_cell.angle_beta   90.00
_cell.angle_gamma   90.00
#
_symmetry.space_group_name_H-M   'P 1'
#
loop_
_entity.id
_entity.type
_entity.pdbx_description
1 polymer ?
#
loop_
_entity_poly.entity_id
_entity_poly.type
_entity_poly.pdbx_seq_one_letter_code
_entity_poly.pdbx_strand_id
1 'polypeptide(L)'
;MNIPIIEKATELLECGAIVAAICGATTVLAEAGVFNKRVHTSNSLYYLKMVSPSYKGGSYYRDVKAISDQNLITASSAGALPFAQIILAKLDVFSEETLEAWYSYFNTGDPKYFYDLMQTLPS
;
A
#
# COMPACT_ATOMS: atom_id res chain seq x y z
N MET A 1 -19.39 1.39 10.51
CA MET A 1 -18.40 2.03 9.63
C MET A 1 -17.80 3.20 10.39
N ASN A 2 -16.48 3.36 10.42
CA ASN A 2 -15.84 4.49 11.12
C ASN A 2 -15.77 5.68 10.15
N ILE A 3 -16.90 6.39 10.00
CA ILE A 3 -17.09 7.44 8.99
C ILE A 3 -16.04 8.58 9.12
N PRO A 4 -15.71 9.09 10.31
CA PRO A 4 -14.77 10.21 10.44
C PRO A 4 -13.37 9.92 9.88
N ILE A 5 -12.86 8.69 10.04
CA ILE A 5 -11.53 8.35 9.51
C ILE A 5 -11.52 8.19 7.99
N ILE A 6 -12.64 7.78 7.39
CA ILE A 6 -12.79 7.65 5.94
C ILE A 6 -12.89 9.02 5.28
N GLU A 7 -13.69 9.92 5.85
CA GLU A 7 -13.75 11.32 5.42
C GLU A 7 -12.37 11.94 5.51
N LYS A 8 -11.66 11.74 6.63
CA LYS A 8 -10.33 12.29 6.80
C LYS A 8 -9.30 11.72 5.81
N ALA A 9 -9.34 10.42 5.54
CA ALA A 9 -8.50 9.78 4.53
C ALA A 9 -8.78 10.34 3.13
N THR A 10 -10.04 10.65 2.82
CA THR A 10 -10.43 11.24 1.52
C THR A 10 -9.94 12.67 1.41
N GLU A 11 -10.13 13.50 2.44
CA GLU A 11 -9.57 14.87 2.51
C GLU A 11 -8.05 14.88 2.32
N LEU A 12 -7.35 13.96 3.00
CA LEU A 12 -5.89 13.82 2.89
C LEU A 12 -5.46 13.47 1.45
N LEU A 13 -6.17 12.55 0.79
CA LEU A 13 -5.90 12.23 -0.61
C LEU A 13 -6.15 13.42 -1.54
N GLU A 14 -7.20 14.22 -1.28
CA GLU A 14 -7.54 15.40 -2.09
C GLU A 14 -6.54 16.55 -1.93
N CYS A 15 -5.94 16.71 -0.75
CA CYS A 15 -4.88 17.69 -0.53
C CYS A 15 -3.48 17.20 -0.93
N GLY A 16 -3.37 15.99 -1.50
CA GLY A 16 -2.12 15.44 -2.00
C GLY A 16 -1.27 14.71 -0.95
N ALA A 17 -1.80 14.46 0.25
CA ALA A 17 -1.11 13.61 1.23
C ALA A 17 -1.19 12.12 0.84
N ILE A 18 -0.21 11.35 1.31
CA ILE A 18 -0.14 9.91 1.10
C ILE A 18 -1.12 9.21 2.05
N VAL A 19 -1.94 8.31 1.52
CA VAL A 19 -2.81 7.41 2.29
C VAL A 19 -2.48 5.97 1.91
N ALA A 20 -2.13 5.17 2.91
CA ALA A 20 -1.78 3.78 2.75
C ALA A 20 -2.79 2.87 3.49
N ALA A 21 -3.39 1.92 2.78
CA ALA A 21 -4.41 1.02 3.31
C ALA A 21 -4.09 -0.45 2.99
N ILE A 22 -4.03 -1.30 4.01
CA ILE A 22 -3.73 -2.72 3.90
C ILE A 22 -4.86 -3.59 4.46
N CYS A 23 -5.10 -4.75 3.85
CA CYS A 23 -6.07 -5.74 4.34
C CYS A 23 -7.48 -5.15 4.51
N GLY A 24 -8.10 -5.27 5.68
CA GLY A 24 -9.44 -4.75 5.96
C GLY A 24 -9.58 -3.23 5.79
N ALA A 25 -8.50 -2.45 5.89
CA ALA A 25 -8.57 -1.02 5.61
C ALA A 25 -8.96 -0.72 4.14
N THR A 26 -8.69 -1.65 3.22
CA THR A 26 -9.10 -1.49 1.82
C THR A 26 -10.63 -1.58 1.65
N THR A 27 -11.34 -2.30 2.53
CA THR A 27 -12.79 -2.49 2.40
C THR A 27 -13.57 -1.22 2.75
N VAL A 28 -13.09 -0.46 3.73
CA VAL A 28 -13.71 0.80 4.11
C VAL A 28 -13.54 1.87 3.03
N LEU A 29 -12.39 1.90 2.36
CA LEU A 29 -12.16 2.79 1.21
C LEU A 29 -12.95 2.35 -0.03
N ALA A 30 -13.11 1.04 -0.24
CA ALA A 30 -13.94 0.49 -1.31
C ALA A 30 -15.41 0.88 -1.13
N GLU A 31 -15.94 0.72 0.09
CA GLU A 31 -17.33 1.05 0.43
C GLU A 31 -17.60 2.56 0.29
N ALA A 32 -16.62 3.40 0.63
CA ALA A 32 -16.67 4.84 0.45
C ALA A 32 -16.51 5.31 -1.02
N GLY A 33 -16.30 4.38 -1.96
CA GLY A 33 -16.17 4.70 -3.38
C GLY A 33 -14.83 5.31 -3.80
N VAL A 34 -13.82 5.35 -2.91
CA VAL A 34 -12.49 5.89 -3.20
C VAL A 34 -11.84 5.19 -4.41
N PHE A 35 -12.10 3.90 -4.55
CA PHE A 35 -11.57 3.02 -5.58
C PHE A 35 -12.29 3.10 -6.93
N ASN A 36 -13.37 3.87 -7.06
CA ASN A 36 -14.16 3.95 -8.31
C ASN A 36 -13.43 4.65 -9.46
N LYS A 37 -12.29 5.30 -9.18
CA LYS A 37 -11.49 6.05 -10.16
C LYS A 37 -9.98 5.89 -9.95
N ARG A 38 -9.56 4.91 -9.14
CA ARG A 38 -8.16 4.74 -8.72
C ARG A 38 -7.74 3.29 -8.82
N VAL A 39 -6.55 3.06 -9.36
CA VAL A 39 -5.94 1.72 -9.39
C VAL A 39 -5.66 1.26 -7.96
N HIS A 40 -6.04 0.03 -7.64
CA HIS A 40 -5.93 -0.50 -6.28
C HIS A 40 -5.84 -2.03 -6.26
N THR A 41 -5.44 -2.55 -5.11
CA THR A 41 -5.55 -3.97 -4.75
C THR A 41 -6.21 -4.13 -3.36
N SER A 42 -6.46 -5.37 -2.96
CA SER A 42 -6.98 -5.80 -1.67
C SER A 42 -6.61 -7.27 -1.46
N ASN A 43 -7.09 -7.92 -0.39
CA ASN A 43 -6.90 -9.35 -0.17
C ASN A 43 -7.37 -10.21 -1.35
N SER A 44 -8.49 -9.83 -1.97
CA SER A 44 -8.92 -10.34 -3.28
C SER A 44 -10.05 -9.45 -3.83
N LEU A 45 -10.29 -9.51 -5.13
CA LEU A 45 -11.46 -8.86 -5.74
C LEU A 45 -12.78 -9.41 -5.17
N TYR A 46 -12.85 -10.72 -4.93
CA TYR A 46 -14.02 -11.36 -4.34
C TYR A 46 -14.29 -10.84 -2.93
N TYR A 47 -13.24 -10.69 -2.12
CA TYR A 47 -13.34 -10.14 -0.78
C TYR A 47 -13.97 -8.75 -0.79
N LEU A 48 -13.50 -7.82 -1.64
CA LEU A 48 -14.10 -6.48 -1.78
C LEU A 48 -15.58 -6.55 -2.18
N LYS A 49 -15.93 -7.36 -3.18
CA LYS A 49 -17.33 -7.50 -3.62
C LYS A 49 -18.24 -8.09 -2.53
N MET A 50 -17.71 -8.98 -1.70
CA MET A 50 -18.45 -9.63 -0.62
C MET A 50 -18.69 -8.71 0.57
N VAL A 51 -17.70 -7.90 0.94
CA VAL A 51 -17.72 -7.12 2.19
C VAL A 51 -18.05 -5.64 2.01
N SER A 52 -17.98 -5.13 0.78
CA SER A 52 -18.26 -3.74 0.43
C SER A 52 -19.35 -3.69 -0.65
N PRO A 53 -20.64 -3.77 -0.29
CA PRO A 53 -21.74 -3.79 -1.25
C PRO A 53 -21.79 -2.57 -2.20
N SER A 54 -21.26 -1.42 -1.78
CA SER A 54 -21.24 -0.20 -2.59
C SER A 54 -20.04 -0.13 -3.55
N TYR A 55 -19.14 -1.11 -3.51
CA TYR A 55 -17.93 -1.14 -4.33
C TYR A 55 -18.25 -1.31 -5.83
N LYS A 56 -17.79 -0.33 -6.63
CA LYS A 56 -17.95 -0.31 -8.10
C LYS A 56 -16.62 -0.19 -8.86
N GLY A 57 -15.49 -0.25 -8.16
CA GLY A 57 -14.15 -0.03 -8.71
C GLY A 57 -13.53 -1.22 -9.45
N GLY A 58 -14.29 -2.25 -9.81
CA GLY A 58 -13.75 -3.52 -10.32
C GLY A 58 -12.84 -3.39 -11.55
N SER A 59 -13.06 -2.41 -12.43
CA SER A 59 -12.20 -2.14 -13.60
C SER A 59 -10.80 -1.61 -13.23
N TYR A 60 -10.67 -1.00 -12.07
CA TYR A 60 -9.41 -0.45 -11.55
C TYR A 60 -8.65 -1.42 -10.63
N TYR A 61 -9.25 -2.57 -10.31
CA TYR A 61 -8.59 -3.58 -9.49
C TYR A 61 -7.41 -4.23 -10.25
N ARG A 62 -6.31 -4.48 -9.53
CA ARG A 62 -5.16 -5.25 -10.03
C ARG A 62 -4.84 -6.36 -9.04
N ASP A 63 -4.71 -7.58 -9.55
CA ASP A 63 -4.39 -8.76 -8.75
C ASP A 63 -2.89 -8.83 -8.47
N VAL A 64 -2.43 -7.96 -7.57
CA VAL A 64 -1.04 -7.83 -7.12
C VAL A 64 -1.00 -7.63 -5.60
N LYS A 65 0.12 -7.96 -4.96
CA LYS A 65 0.22 -7.95 -3.49
C LYS A 65 0.13 -6.55 -2.88
N ALA A 66 0.73 -5.55 -3.53
CA ALA A 66 0.68 -4.13 -3.18
C ALA A 66 0.80 -3.28 -4.46
N ILE A 67 0.20 -2.09 -4.47
CA ILE A 67 0.29 -1.14 -5.58
C ILE A 67 0.14 0.30 -5.08
N SER A 68 0.76 1.23 -5.80
CA SER A 68 0.55 2.67 -5.62
C SER A 68 -0.13 3.25 -6.85
N ASP A 69 -1.18 4.05 -6.63
CA ASP A 69 -1.76 4.95 -7.62
C ASP A 69 -1.66 6.38 -7.09
N GLN A 70 -0.71 7.15 -7.62
CA GLN A 70 -0.37 8.48 -7.12
C GLN A 70 -0.05 8.47 -5.62
N ASN A 71 -0.94 9.02 -4.78
CA ASN A 71 -0.78 9.11 -3.33
C ASN A 71 -1.59 8.06 -2.56
N LEU A 72 -2.31 7.18 -3.26
CA LEU A 72 -3.00 6.05 -2.66
C LEU A 72 -2.12 4.80 -2.77
N ILE A 73 -1.80 4.19 -1.64
CA ILE A 73 -1.08 2.91 -1.56
C ILE A 73 -2.05 1.86 -1.02
N THR A 74 -2.20 0.74 -1.71
CA THR A 74 -3.05 -0.36 -1.27
C THR A 74 -2.33 -1.69 -1.28
N ALA A 75 -2.67 -2.57 -0.35
CA ALA A 75 -2.10 -3.91 -0.28
C ALA A 75 -3.05 -4.96 0.30
N SER A 76 -2.84 -6.20 -0.12
CA SER A 76 -3.34 -7.39 0.59
C SER A 76 -2.60 -7.59 1.92
N SER A 77 -3.17 -8.35 2.84
CA SER A 77 -2.48 -8.78 4.07
C SER A 77 -1.18 -9.56 3.78
N ALA A 78 -1.15 -10.34 2.70
CA ALA A 78 0.03 -11.07 2.24
C ALA A 78 1.08 -10.16 1.55
N GLY A 79 0.79 -8.87 1.39
CA GLY A 79 1.64 -7.88 0.75
C GLY A 79 2.37 -6.95 1.71
N ALA A 80 2.48 -7.28 2.99
CA ALA A 80 3.05 -6.37 4.00
C ALA A 80 4.47 -5.86 3.65
N LEU A 81 5.34 -6.72 3.09
CA LEU A 81 6.69 -6.34 2.69
C LEU A 81 6.71 -5.35 1.50
N PRO A 82 6.12 -5.66 0.32
CA PRO A 82 6.05 -4.68 -0.76
C PRO A 82 5.21 -3.44 -0.41
N PHE A 83 4.24 -3.55 0.50
CA PHE A 83 3.51 -2.39 1.03
C PHE A 83 4.43 -1.42 1.78
N ALA A 84 5.24 -1.94 2.69
CA ALA A 84 6.23 -1.14 3.42
C ALA A 84 7.29 -0.55 2.47
N GLN A 85 7.74 -1.31 1.46
CA GLN A 85 8.69 -0.81 0.46
C GLN A 85 8.15 0.41 -0.29
N ILE A 86 6.91 0.36 -0.76
CA ILE A 86 6.27 1.48 -1.49
C ILE A 86 6.12 2.70 -0.58
N ILE A 87 5.77 2.51 0.69
CA ILE A 87 5.65 3.61 1.67
C ILE A 87 7.01 4.27 1.89
N LEU A 88 8.06 3.48 2.14
CA LEU A 88 9.41 3.99 2.35
C LEU A 88 9.94 4.75 1.13
N ALA A 89 9.72 4.22 -0.08
CA ALA A 89 10.03 4.91 -1.33
C ALA A 89 9.28 6.25 -1.45
N LYS A 90 7.99 6.28 -1.13
CA LYS A 90 7.15 7.48 -1.24
C LYS A 90 7.49 8.56 -0.21
N LEU A 91 7.96 8.15 0.96
CA LEU A 91 8.42 9.08 2.00
C LEU A 91 9.86 9.57 1.76
N ASP A 92 10.57 8.97 0.79
CA ASP A 92 11.95 9.32 0.43
C ASP A 92 12.91 9.33 1.64
N VAL A 93 12.71 8.37 2.55
CA VAL A 93 13.50 8.24 3.80
C VAL A 93 14.76 7.40 3.64
N PHE A 94 14.86 6.64 2.54
CA PHE A 94 16.01 5.81 2.19
C PHE A 94 16.44 6.12 0.76
N SER A 95 17.75 6.07 0.50
CA SER A 95 18.26 6.00 -0.86
C SER A 95 17.73 4.75 -1.56
N GLU A 96 17.70 4.77 -2.90
CA GLU A 96 17.24 3.63 -3.70
C GLU A 96 18.02 2.34 -3.36
N GLU A 97 19.35 2.45 -3.22
CA GLU A 97 20.22 1.33 -2.84
C GLU A 97 19.90 0.80 -1.43
N THR A 98 19.67 1.69 -0.45
CA THR A 98 19.28 1.28 0.90
C THR A 98 17.95 0.56 0.91
N LEU A 99 16.97 1.07 0.14
CA LEU A 99 15.65 0.46 0.08
C LEU A 99 15.68 -0.91 -0.61
N GLU A 100 16.51 -1.08 -1.65
CA GLU A 100 16.70 -2.36 -2.33
C GLU A 100 17.36 -3.41 -1.42
N ALA A 101 18.43 -3.03 -0.71
CA ALA A 101 19.10 -3.90 0.25
C ALA A 101 18.17 -4.29 1.41
N TRP A 102 17.41 -3.31 1.94
CA TRP A 102 16.37 -3.55 2.94
C TRP A 102 15.34 -4.56 2.46
N TYR A 103 14.76 -4.36 1.27
CA TYR A 103 13.75 -5.26 0.74
C TYR A 103 14.31 -6.67 0.53
N SER A 104 15.51 -6.78 -0.04
CA SER A 104 16.17 -8.06 -0.32
C SER A 104 16.45 -8.84 0.97
N TYR A 105 16.92 -8.17 2.02
CA TYR A 105 17.12 -8.80 3.32
C TYR A 105 15.80 -9.32 3.91
N PHE A 106 14.76 -8.50 4.00
CA PHE A 106 13.48 -8.92 4.57
C PHE A 106 12.72 -9.95 3.72
N ASN A 107 12.96 -10.00 2.41
CA ASN A 107 12.36 -10.98 1.51
C ASN A 107 13.05 -12.36 1.55
N THR A 108 14.35 -12.40 1.81
CA THR A 108 15.17 -13.63 1.68
C THR A 108 15.70 -14.16 3.01
N GLY A 109 15.95 -13.28 3.99
CA GLY A 109 16.67 -13.62 5.23
C GLY A 109 18.17 -13.87 5.03
N ASP A 110 18.73 -13.62 3.85
CA ASP A 110 20.16 -13.83 3.57
C ASP A 110 21.00 -12.72 4.25
N PRO A 111 21.96 -13.08 5.14
CA PRO A 111 22.84 -12.13 5.80
C PRO A 111 23.65 -11.23 4.85
N LYS A 112 23.89 -11.65 3.60
CA LYS A 112 24.56 -10.82 2.60
C LYS A 112 23.85 -9.46 2.46
N TYR A 113 22.53 -9.47 2.27
CA TYR A 113 21.76 -8.24 2.09
C TYR A 113 21.66 -7.41 3.37
N PHE A 114 21.84 -8.03 4.53
CA PHE A 114 21.98 -7.30 5.78
C PHE A 114 23.28 -6.49 5.79
N TYR A 115 24.39 -7.07 5.34
CA TYR A 115 25.66 -6.35 5.23
C TYR A 115 25.59 -5.23 4.18
N ASP A 116 24.97 -5.51 3.02
CA ASP A 116 24.72 -4.49 2.00
C ASP A 116 23.91 -3.33 2.61
N LEU A 117 22.81 -3.62 3.32
CA LEU A 117 22.00 -2.60 4.00
C LEU A 117 22.80 -1.76 5.00
N MET A 118 23.67 -2.37 5.80
CA MET A 118 24.48 -1.63 6.76
C MET A 118 25.50 -0.69 6.09
N GLN A 119 25.97 -1.04 4.87
CA GLN A 119 26.92 -0.21 4.13
C GLN A 119 26.26 0.98 3.43
N THR A 120 24.96 0.89 3.10
CA THR A 120 24.23 1.96 2.40
C THR A 120 23.66 3.01 3.33
N LEU A 121 23.58 2.72 4.64
CA LEU A 121 23.06 3.66 5.63
C LEU A 121 24.02 4.86 5.80
N PRO A 122 23.48 6.07 6.01
CA PRO A 122 24.30 7.23 6.33
C PRO A 122 25.14 6.97 7.59
N SER A 123 26.41 7.37 7.54
CA SER A 123 27.33 7.38 8.68
C SER A 123 26.97 8.45 9.71
#